data_AF-A0A2M7JIB7-F1
#
_entry.id   AF-A0A2M7JIB7-F1
#
_cell.length_a   1.000
_cell.length_b   1.000
_cell.length_c   1.000
_cell.angle_alpha   90.00
_cell.angle_beta   90.00
_cell.angle_gamma   90.00
#
_symmetry.space_group_name_H-M   'P 1'
#
loop_
_entity.id
_entity.type
_entity.pdbx_description
1 polymer ?
#
loop_
_entity_poly.entity_id
_entity_poly.type
_entity_poly.pdbx_seq_one_letter_code
_entity_poly.pdbx_strand_id
1 'polypeptide(L)'
;MLTRIIKKLEQIEDLISEVKSELSVYETGSTKKSTTRDKTSEMVPSQEELKDLYEVFYKKFEETKGEEIRTAIEEKSRKFVLAFCKANKIPIEASKSSKKLIADEVIKWLSQRRAITKDI
;
A
#
# COMPACT_ATOMS: atom_id res chain seq x y z
N MET A 1 9.31 18.56 32.66
CA MET A 1 7.98 18.40 32.03
C MET A 1 7.89 19.17 30.71
N LEU A 2 8.25 20.46 30.70
CA LEU A 2 8.38 21.31 29.49
C LEU A 2 9.21 20.69 28.35
N THR A 3 10.37 20.11 28.66
CA THR A 3 11.27 19.50 27.66
C THR A 3 10.64 18.33 26.91
N ARG A 4 9.72 17.59 27.54
CA ARG A 4 8.99 16.48 26.90
C ARG A 4 7.89 16.98 25.99
N ILE A 5 7.31 18.14 26.30
CA ILE A 5 6.31 18.81 25.47
C ILE A 5 7.00 19.42 24.25
N ILE A 6 8.16 20.04 24.42
CA ILE A 6 8.98 20.58 23.31
C ILE A 6 9.37 19.47 22.33
N LYS A 7 9.86 18.32 22.82
CA LYS A 7 10.14 17.16 21.95
C LYS A 7 8.92 16.63 21.20
N LYS A 8 7.74 16.68 21.83
CA LYS A 8 6.50 16.29 21.15
C LYS A 8 6.09 17.31 20.09
N LEU A 9 6.35 18.59 20.31
CA LEU A 9 6.15 19.64 19.33
C LEU A 9 7.07 19.45 18.12
N GLU A 10 8.37 19.20 18.34
CA GLU A 10 9.32 18.90 17.26
C GLU A 10 8.87 17.68 16.44
N GLN A 11 8.44 16.60 17.11
CA GLN A 11 7.92 15.42 16.42
C GLN A 11 6.66 15.69 15.59
N ILE A 12 5.79 16.57 16.06
CA ILE A 12 4.58 16.97 15.34
C ILE A 12 4.94 17.86 14.14
N GLU A 13 5.90 18.77 14.30
CA GLU A 13 6.38 19.64 13.23
C GLU A 13 7.08 18.84 12.11
N ASP A 14 7.87 17.82 12.49
CA ASP A 14 8.47 16.88 11.56
C ASP A 14 7.39 16.10 10.79
N LEU A 15 6.38 15.57 11.50
CA LEU A 15 5.27 14.85 10.87
C LEU A 15 4.48 15.74 9.90
N ILE A 16 4.21 16.98 10.29
CA ILE A 16 3.50 17.95 9.44
C ILE A 16 4.33 18.27 8.19
N SER A 17 5.66 18.37 8.33
CA SER A 17 6.56 18.64 7.21
C SER A 17 6.63 17.47 6.24
N GLU A 18 6.65 16.23 6.74
CA GLU A 18 6.59 15.01 5.95
C GLU A 18 5.28 14.93 5.15
N VAL A 19 4.13 15.12 5.82
CA VAL A 19 2.81 15.09 5.16
C VAL A 19 2.67 16.20 4.11
N LYS A 20 3.21 17.40 4.38
CA LYS A 20 3.22 18.50 3.38
C LYS A 20 4.09 18.16 2.17
N SER A 21 5.22 17.50 2.37
CA SER A 21 6.09 17.03 1.29
C SER A 21 5.38 16.00 0.42
N GLU A 22 4.71 15.02 1.04
CA GLU A 22 3.90 14.02 0.34
C GLU A 22 2.76 14.68 -0.45
N LEU A 23 2.01 15.60 0.15
CA LEU A 23 0.96 16.35 -0.54
C LEU A 23 1.50 17.15 -1.72
N SER A 24 2.67 17.80 -1.59
CA SER A 24 3.29 18.53 -2.69
C SER A 24 3.67 17.62 -3.86
N VAL A 25 4.10 16.38 -3.59
CA VAL A 25 4.36 15.36 -4.61
C VAL A 25 3.08 14.92 -5.31
N TYR A 26 1.96 14.80 -4.57
CA TYR A 26 0.65 14.49 -5.15
C TYR A 26 0.08 15.66 -5.99
N GLU A 27 0.22 16.91 -5.55
CA GLU A 27 -0.31 18.09 -6.24
C GLU A 27 0.47 18.45 -7.51
N THR A 28 1.78 18.19 -7.55
CA THR A 28 2.62 18.59 -8.71
C THR A 28 2.70 17.56 -9.83
N GLY A 29 2.06 16.39 -9.69
CA GLY A 29 2.07 15.34 -10.72
C GLY A 29 3.47 14.91 -11.19
N SER A 30 4.50 15.28 -10.42
CA SER A 30 5.89 15.13 -10.83
C SER A 30 6.41 13.85 -10.20
N THR A 31 6.36 12.78 -10.99
CA THR A 31 7.05 11.51 -10.76
C THR A 31 8.57 11.74 -10.74
N LYS A 32 9.08 12.39 -9.68
CA LYS A 32 10.51 12.41 -9.40
C LYS A 32 10.86 11.08 -8.74
N LYS A 33 11.34 10.16 -9.61
CA LYS A 33 12.21 9.04 -9.24
C LYS A 33 13.22 9.51 -8.20
N SER A 34 13.01 9.14 -6.93
CA SER A 34 14.03 9.26 -5.91
C SER A 34 14.59 7.87 -5.61
N THR A 35 15.74 7.63 -6.19
CA THR A 35 16.69 6.59 -5.83
C THR A 35 17.21 6.84 -4.43
N THR A 36 16.63 6.21 -3.42
CA THR A 36 17.40 5.70 -2.27
C THR A 36 16.54 4.70 -1.50
N ARG A 37 17.11 3.51 -1.30
CA ARG A 37 16.57 2.47 -0.43
C ARG A 37 16.58 2.97 1.00
N ASP A 38 15.60 3.77 1.40
CA ASP A 38 15.21 3.78 2.80
C ASP A 38 14.37 2.54 3.02
N LYS A 39 14.97 1.56 3.70
CA LYS A 39 14.20 0.61 4.50
C LYS A 39 13.62 1.41 5.67
N THR A 40 12.72 2.35 5.39
CA THR A 40 11.73 2.75 6.39
C THR A 40 11.10 1.44 6.84
N SER A 41 11.13 1.22 8.15
CA SER A 41 10.38 0.14 8.79
C SER A 41 8.92 0.40 8.45
N GLU A 42 8.49 -0.06 7.29
CA GLU A 42 7.11 0.07 6.85
C GLU A 42 6.29 -0.65 7.90
N MET A 43 5.64 0.15 8.75
CA MET A 43 4.82 -0.35 9.83
C MET A 43 3.70 -1.11 9.15
N VAL A 44 3.74 -2.44 9.29
CA VAL A 44 2.75 -3.30 8.66
C VAL A 44 1.41 -2.97 9.32
N PRO A 45 0.39 -2.52 8.56
CA PRO A 45 -0.91 -2.21 9.11
C PRO A 45 -1.52 -3.43 9.82
N SER A 46 -2.47 -3.17 10.70
CA SER A 46 -3.26 -4.20 11.35
C SER A 46 -4.03 -5.05 10.32
N GLN A 47 -4.50 -6.23 10.77
CA GLN A 47 -5.22 -7.14 9.90
C GLN A 47 -6.53 -6.54 9.36
N GLU A 48 -7.18 -5.67 10.14
CA GLU A 48 -8.40 -4.94 9.74
C GLU A 48 -8.09 -3.92 8.66
N GLU A 49 -7.07 -3.09 8.85
CA GLU A 49 -6.63 -2.10 7.85
C GLU A 49 -6.22 -2.75 6.52
N LEU A 50 -5.61 -3.95 6.57
CA LEU A 50 -5.25 -4.69 5.36
C LEU A 50 -6.47 -5.25 4.60
N LYS A 51 -7.58 -5.52 5.29
CA LYS A 51 -8.84 -5.89 4.66
C LYS A 51 -9.52 -4.67 4.05
N ASP A 52 -9.55 -3.56 4.77
CA ASP A 52 -10.10 -2.31 4.25
C ASP A 52 -9.34 -1.84 3.01
N LEU A 53 -8.02 -2.00 3.02
CA LEU A 53 -7.19 -1.71 1.85
C LEU A 53 -7.53 -2.61 0.65
N TYR A 54 -7.95 -3.85 0.88
CA TYR A 54 -8.40 -4.73 -0.20
C TYR A 54 -9.69 -4.19 -0.86
N GLU A 55 -10.59 -3.62 -0.08
CA GLU A 55 -11.77 -2.92 -0.62
C GLU A 55 -11.39 -1.68 -1.42
N VAL A 56 -10.43 -0.89 -0.94
CA VAL A 56 -9.89 0.26 -1.68
C VAL A 56 -9.25 -0.18 -2.99
N PHE A 57 -8.45 -1.26 -2.97
CA PHE A 57 -7.86 -1.84 -4.17
C PHE A 57 -8.91 -2.37 -5.12
N TYR A 58 -9.98 -2.98 -4.62
CA TYR A 58 -11.08 -3.45 -5.45
C TYR A 58 -11.81 -2.29 -6.14
N LYS A 59 -12.10 -1.19 -5.44
CA LYS A 59 -12.68 0.01 -6.08
C LYS A 59 -11.76 0.59 -7.15
N LYS A 60 -10.47 0.74 -6.84
CA LYS A 60 -9.47 1.19 -7.83
C LYS A 60 -9.33 0.23 -9.01
N PHE A 61 -9.51 -1.08 -8.80
CA PHE A 61 -9.48 -2.07 -9.87
C PHE A 61 -10.61 -1.85 -10.88
N GLU A 62 -11.80 -1.50 -10.39
CA GLU A 62 -12.95 -1.24 -11.25
C GLU A 62 -12.73 -0.02 -12.16
N GLU A 63 -11.98 0.97 -11.69
CA GLU A 63 -11.64 2.20 -12.42
C GLU A 63 -10.45 2.01 -13.38
N THR A 64 -9.37 1.37 -12.93
CA THR A 64 -8.06 1.39 -13.59
C THR A 64 -7.69 0.07 -14.29
N LYS A 65 -8.53 -0.96 -14.18
CA LYS A 65 -8.30 -2.32 -14.71
C LYS A 65 -7.01 -2.99 -14.20
N GLY A 66 -6.45 -2.52 -13.08
CA GLY A 66 -5.38 -3.22 -12.34
C GLY A 66 -3.95 -2.72 -12.55
N GLU A 67 -3.71 -1.76 -13.46
CA GLU A 67 -2.38 -1.14 -13.65
C GLU A 67 -1.87 -0.48 -12.35
N GLU A 68 -2.70 0.34 -11.70
CA GLU A 68 -2.32 1.03 -10.45
C GLU A 68 -2.09 0.07 -9.28
N ILE A 69 -2.79 -1.07 -9.27
CA ILE A 69 -2.68 -2.09 -8.22
C ILE A 69 -1.36 -2.83 -8.35
N ARG A 70 -0.95 -3.12 -9.58
CA ARG A 70 0.37 -3.70 -9.84
C ARG A 70 1.47 -2.78 -9.28
N THR A 71 1.43 -1.51 -9.63
CA THR A 71 2.41 -0.52 -9.17
C THR A 71 2.40 -0.41 -7.65
N ALA A 72 1.22 -0.31 -7.02
CA ALA A 72 1.10 -0.23 -5.56
C ALA A 72 1.70 -1.46 -4.85
N ILE A 73 1.50 -2.67 -5.37
CA ILE A 73 2.06 -3.90 -4.77
C ILE A 73 3.58 -3.98 -4.97
N GLU A 74 4.08 -3.54 -6.12
CA GLU A 74 5.51 -3.58 -6.43
C GLU A 74 6.33 -2.57 -5.61
N GLU A 75 5.74 -1.39 -5.34
CA GLU A 75 6.33 -0.32 -4.51
C GLU A 75 6.38 -0.70 -3.02
N LYS A 76 5.37 -1.42 -2.52
CA LYS A 76 5.28 -1.81 -1.10
C LYS A 76 6.34 -2.85 -0.70
N SER A 77 6.69 -2.90 0.58
CA SER A 77 7.67 -3.86 1.07
C SER A 77 7.16 -5.30 0.95
N ARG A 78 8.09 -6.27 0.84
CA ARG A 78 7.71 -7.69 0.78
C ARG A 78 6.94 -8.13 2.04
N LYS A 79 7.27 -7.58 3.20
CA LYS A 79 6.57 -7.86 4.47
C LYS A 79 5.12 -7.42 4.40
N PHE A 80 4.87 -6.20 3.89
CA PHE A 80 3.54 -5.67 3.69
C PHE A 80 2.71 -6.56 2.74
N VAL A 81 3.26 -6.89 1.58
CA VAL A 81 2.58 -7.69 0.56
C VAL A 81 2.20 -9.09 1.10
N LEU A 82 3.09 -9.70 1.88
CA LEU A 82 2.81 -10.97 2.56
C LEU A 82 1.68 -10.86 3.58
N ALA A 83 1.71 -9.82 4.41
CA ALA A 83 0.66 -9.57 5.40
C ALA A 83 -0.69 -9.31 4.71
N PHE A 84 -0.70 -8.53 3.63
CA PHE A 84 -1.87 -8.26 2.81
C PHE A 84 -2.48 -9.53 2.23
N CYS A 85 -1.67 -10.39 1.60
CA CYS A 85 -2.16 -11.67 1.05
C CYS A 85 -2.72 -12.56 2.15
N LYS A 86 -2.07 -12.62 3.32
CA LYS A 86 -2.52 -13.40 4.47
C LYS A 86 -3.84 -12.87 5.05
N ALA A 87 -3.97 -11.56 5.20
CA ALA A 87 -5.18 -10.91 5.74
C ALA A 87 -6.40 -11.15 4.85
N ASN A 88 -6.19 -11.15 3.53
CA ASN A 88 -7.22 -11.31 2.50
C ASN A 88 -7.39 -12.76 2.01
N LYS A 89 -6.73 -13.73 2.67
CA LYS A 89 -6.79 -15.17 2.33
C LYS A 89 -6.46 -15.48 0.87
N ILE A 90 -5.56 -14.72 0.27
CA ILE A 90 -5.12 -14.93 -1.11
C ILE A 90 -4.11 -16.09 -1.11
N PRO A 91 -4.40 -17.24 -1.76
CA PRO A 91 -3.56 -18.42 -1.73
C PRO A 91 -2.35 -18.24 -2.65
N ILE A 92 -1.31 -17.60 -2.14
CA ILE A 92 -0.02 -17.44 -2.82
C ILE A 92 1.08 -18.02 -1.94
N GLU A 93 1.98 -18.79 -2.53
CA GLU A 93 3.29 -19.09 -1.93
C GLU A 93 4.21 -17.86 -1.98
N ALA A 94 3.78 -16.78 -1.31
CA ALA A 94 4.40 -15.47 -1.45
C ALA A 94 5.82 -15.41 -0.85
N SER A 95 6.22 -16.44 -0.08
CA SER A 95 7.60 -16.66 0.35
C SER A 95 8.54 -17.05 -0.79
N LYS A 96 8.04 -17.65 -1.88
CA LYS A 96 8.83 -18.08 -3.05
C LYS A 96 8.54 -17.29 -4.32
N SER A 97 7.38 -16.64 -4.40
CA SER A 97 7.00 -15.85 -5.58
C SER A 97 7.72 -14.50 -5.66
N SER A 98 7.93 -13.99 -6.87
CA SER A 98 8.39 -12.62 -7.10
C SER A 98 7.27 -11.61 -6.80
N LYS A 99 7.60 -10.34 -6.51
CA LYS A 99 6.57 -9.30 -6.28
C LYS A 99 5.61 -9.16 -7.47
N LYS A 100 6.13 -9.29 -8.69
CA LYS A 100 5.35 -9.23 -9.93
C LYS A 100 4.30 -10.34 -9.99
N LEU A 101 4.70 -11.58 -9.68
CA LEU A 101 3.77 -12.72 -9.61
C LEU A 101 2.71 -12.54 -8.51
N ILE A 102 3.09 -11.94 -7.38
CA ILE A 102 2.12 -11.64 -6.33
C ILE A 102 1.10 -10.59 -6.81
N ALA A 103 1.56 -9.54 -7.49
CA ALA A 103 0.68 -8.53 -8.08
C ALA A 103 -0.28 -9.13 -9.12
N ASP A 104 0.22 -9.99 -10.00
CA ASP A 104 -0.60 -10.71 -11.00
C ASP A 104 -1.73 -11.51 -10.34
N GLU A 105 -1.40 -12.27 -9.30
CA GLU A 105 -2.38 -13.11 -8.63
C GLU A 105 -3.38 -12.27 -7.82
N VAL A 106 -2.95 -11.18 -7.18
CA VAL A 106 -3.88 -10.23 -6.52
C VAL A 106 -4.87 -9.65 -7.53
N ILE A 107 -4.41 -9.21 -8.70
CA ILE A 107 -5.28 -8.70 -9.77
C ILE A 107 -6.26 -9.77 -10.23
N LYS A 108 -5.81 -11.01 -10.41
CA LYS A 108 -6.66 -12.14 -10.78
C LYS A 108 -7.75 -12.39 -9.74
N TRP A 109 -7.43 -12.32 -8.45
CA TRP A 109 -8.43 -12.44 -7.38
C TRP A 109 -9.46 -11.32 -7.38
N LEU A 110 -9.02 -10.08 -7.62
CA LEU A 110 -9.94 -8.93 -7.79
C LEU A 110 -10.84 -9.12 -9.01
N SER A 111 -10.30 -9.64 -10.12
CA SER A 111 -11.07 -9.96 -11.33
C SER A 111 -12.08 -11.08 -11.08
N GLN A 112 -11.71 -12.13 -10.34
CA GLN A 112 -12.62 -13.22 -9.97
C GLN A 112 -13.74 -12.72 -9.07
N ARG A 113 -13.41 -11.91 -8.05
CA ARG A 113 -14.41 -11.26 -7.22
C ARG A 113 -15.39 -10.44 -8.06
N ARG A 114 -14.88 -9.63 -8.99
CA ARG A 114 -15.73 -8.83 -9.90
C ARG A 114 -16.65 -9.69 -10.75
N ALA A 115 -16.17 -10.81 -11.28
CA ALA A 115 -17.00 -11.74 -12.05
C ALA A 115 -18.14 -12.30 -11.18
N ILE A 116 -17.83 -12.76 -9.97
CA ILE A 116 -18.83 -13.29 -9.03
C ILE A 116 -19.86 -12.22 -8.65
N THR A 117 -19.43 -10.97 -8.42
CA THR A 117 -20.33 -9.87 -8.02
C THR A 117 -21.16 -9.32 -9.19
N LYS A 118 -20.70 -9.45 -10.44
CA LYS A 118 -21.48 -9.01 -11.61
C LYS A 118 -22.51 -10.02 -12.10
N ASP A 119 -22.35 -11.30 -11.77
CA ASP A 119 -23.29 -12.37 -12.12
C ASP A 119 -24.43 -12.55 -11.08
N ILE A 120 -24.53 -11.65 -10.10
CA ILE A 120 -25.61 -11.56 -9.10
C ILE A 120 -26.40 -10.27 -9.36
#